data_AF-A0A7K3G231-F1
#
_entry.id   AF-A0A7K3G231-F1
#
_cell.length_a   1.000
_cell.length_b   1.000
_cell.length_c   1.000
_cell.angle_alpha   90.00
_cell.angle_beta   90.00
_cell.angle_gamma   90.00
#
_symmetry.space_group_name_H-M   'P 1'
#
loop_
_entity.id
_entity.type
_entity.pdbx_description
1 polymer ?
#
loop_
_entity_poly.entity_id
_entity_poly.type
_entity_poly.pdbx_seq_one_letter_code
_entity_poly.pdbx_strand_id
1 'polypeptide(L)'
;MALYYDPVAGLGEDREAFRGDWEDRLWLNVPGPFYGGGTDTCRTGRDSAPRHVLYGGAYLTEYVYRQPGTPAETARLVEAAERDPLLGYGCDGDARWTPDAVREWWRDRGRITEYLSAHDWDEVDWARQGVAAAVRDYASYLAGGLATDVRIYLHWLEEGRSPAAGERLPDL
;
A
#
# COMPACT_ATOMS: atom_id res chain seq x y z
N MET A 1 13.33 14.13 8.26
CA MET A 1 12.33 13.86 7.19
C MET A 1 12.81 12.61 6.48
N ALA A 2 11.96 11.60 6.32
CA ALA A 2 12.31 10.47 5.46
C ALA A 2 12.34 10.94 4.00
N LEU A 3 13.26 10.42 3.21
CA LEU A 3 13.33 10.66 1.77
C LEU A 3 12.38 9.68 1.07
N TYR A 4 11.96 10.02 -0.15
CA TYR A 4 11.32 9.02 -1.00
C TYR A 4 12.36 7.94 -1.33
N TYR A 5 12.02 6.70 -1.00
CA TYR A 5 12.74 5.52 -1.44
C TYR A 5 12.01 5.01 -2.68
N ASP A 6 12.71 4.90 -3.82
CA ASP A 6 12.20 4.28 -5.04
C ASP A 6 12.41 2.76 -4.94
N PRO A 7 11.36 1.98 -4.63
CA PRO A 7 11.51 0.53 -4.48
C PRO A 7 11.55 -0.19 -5.84
N VAL A 8 11.03 0.43 -6.90
CA VAL A 8 10.88 -0.18 -8.22
C VAL A 8 12.22 -0.23 -8.95
N ALA A 9 13.08 0.77 -8.75
CA ALA A 9 14.43 0.80 -9.30
C ALA A 9 15.29 -0.42 -8.91
N GLY A 10 14.99 -1.04 -7.76
CA GLY A 10 15.73 -2.19 -7.23
C GLY A 10 15.20 -3.57 -7.60
N LEU A 11 14.06 -3.67 -8.30
CA LEU A 11 13.36 -4.95 -8.48
C LEU A 11 14.06 -5.91 -9.46
N GLY A 12 14.67 -5.43 -10.54
CA GLY A 12 15.26 -6.32 -11.55
C GLY A 12 14.26 -7.36 -12.07
N GLU A 13 14.61 -8.64 -12.00
CA GLU A 13 13.76 -9.78 -12.40
C GLU A 13 12.55 -10.00 -11.47
N ASP A 14 12.62 -9.54 -10.21
CA ASP A 14 11.52 -9.67 -9.23
C ASP A 14 10.25 -8.94 -9.70
N ARG A 15 10.38 -8.03 -10.68
CA ARG A 15 9.24 -7.37 -11.32
C ARG A 15 8.26 -8.38 -11.94
N GLU A 16 8.72 -9.56 -12.35
CA GLU A 16 7.88 -10.59 -12.95
C GLU A 16 6.86 -11.23 -11.98
N ALA A 17 7.05 -11.04 -10.68
CA ALA A 17 6.11 -11.45 -9.64
C ALA A 17 4.84 -10.57 -9.63
N PHE A 18 4.92 -9.33 -10.13
CA PHE A 18 3.83 -8.36 -10.09
C PHE A 18 3.09 -8.33 -11.42
N ARG A 19 1.91 -8.97 -11.46
CA ARG A 19 1.10 -9.13 -12.68
C ARG A 19 -0.34 -8.61 -12.53
N GLY A 20 -0.65 -7.98 -11.41
CA GLY A 20 -1.96 -7.41 -11.14
C GLY A 20 -2.28 -6.25 -12.08
N ASP A 21 -3.55 -6.14 -12.44
CA ASP A 21 -4.07 -5.07 -13.28
C ASP A 21 -4.46 -3.85 -12.43
N TRP A 22 -4.08 -2.66 -12.90
CA TRP A 22 -4.31 -1.41 -12.19
C TRP A 22 -5.81 -1.13 -11.94
N GLU A 23 -6.63 -1.47 -12.92
CA GLU A 23 -8.08 -1.30 -12.92
C GLU A 23 -8.75 -2.13 -11.82
N ASP A 24 -8.14 -3.25 -11.42
CA ASP A 24 -8.65 -4.15 -10.38
C ASP A 24 -8.18 -3.78 -8.97
N ARG A 25 -7.29 -2.77 -8.83
CA ARG A 25 -6.75 -2.39 -7.51
C ARG A 25 -7.89 -2.07 -6.55
N LEU A 26 -7.74 -2.53 -5.31
CA LEU A 26 -8.67 -2.17 -4.27
C LEU A 26 -8.53 -0.68 -3.91
N TRP A 27 -9.64 0.04 -3.75
CA TRP A 27 -9.63 1.46 -3.40
C TRP A 27 -8.96 1.78 -2.05
N LEU A 28 -8.72 0.75 -1.22
CA LEU A 28 -8.03 0.82 0.06
C LEU A 28 -6.50 0.92 -0.06
N ASN A 29 -5.92 0.64 -1.23
CA ASN A 29 -4.46 0.75 -1.42
C ASN A 29 -3.99 2.18 -1.15
N VAL A 30 -2.94 2.32 -0.34
CA VAL A 30 -2.26 3.61 -0.13
C VAL A 30 -1.49 3.97 -1.40
N PRO A 31 -1.57 5.23 -1.88
CA PRO A 31 -0.84 5.66 -3.07
C PRO A 31 0.65 5.33 -3.03
N GLY A 32 1.15 4.85 -4.16
CA GLY A 32 2.52 4.36 -4.31
C GLY A 32 2.64 3.31 -5.41
N PRO A 33 3.85 2.75 -5.60
CA PRO A 33 4.13 1.82 -6.68
C PRO A 33 3.39 0.49 -6.54
N PHE A 34 3.29 -0.04 -5.32
CA PHE A 34 2.70 -1.35 -5.09
C PHE A 34 1.23 -1.27 -4.72
N TYR A 35 0.45 -2.20 -5.23
CA TYR A 35 -0.96 -2.35 -4.91
C TYR A 35 -1.39 -3.81 -5.02
N GLY A 36 -2.49 -4.15 -4.36
CA GLY A 36 -3.21 -5.41 -4.55
C GLY A 36 -4.60 -5.17 -5.14
N GLY A 37 -5.02 -6.05 -6.05
CA GLY A 37 -6.32 -6.03 -6.69
C GLY A 37 -6.63 -7.38 -7.29
N GLY A 38 -7.84 -7.90 -7.11
CA GLY A 38 -8.19 -9.24 -7.62
C GLY A 38 -7.36 -10.39 -7.03
N THR A 39 -6.62 -10.16 -5.94
CA THR A 39 -5.91 -11.22 -5.19
C THR A 39 -6.92 -12.17 -4.55
N ASP A 40 -6.52 -13.42 -4.30
CA ASP A 40 -7.31 -14.30 -3.45
C ASP A 40 -7.02 -14.04 -1.97
N THR A 41 -7.74 -14.75 -1.11
CA THR A 41 -7.53 -14.67 0.33
C THR A 41 -6.91 -15.93 0.88
N CYS A 42 -6.03 -16.59 0.14
CA CYS A 42 -5.17 -17.64 0.72
C CYS A 42 -4.30 -17.08 1.85
N ARG A 43 -4.34 -15.76 2.09
CA ARG A 43 -3.78 -15.03 3.25
C ARG A 43 -2.26 -15.01 3.25
N THR A 44 -1.67 -15.31 2.10
CA THR A 44 -0.24 -15.53 1.92
C THR A 44 0.53 -14.22 1.89
N GLY A 45 -0.06 -13.13 1.35
CA GLY A 45 0.65 -11.87 1.25
C GLY A 45 0.93 -11.25 2.62
N ARG A 46 0.01 -11.39 3.57
CA ARG A 46 0.23 -10.90 4.95
C ARG A 46 1.16 -11.79 5.76
N ASP A 47 1.28 -13.08 5.46
CA ASP A 47 2.30 -13.93 6.09
C ASP A 47 3.71 -13.46 5.70
N SER A 48 3.88 -13.03 4.45
CA SER A 48 5.16 -12.51 3.93
C SER A 48 5.43 -11.06 4.35
N ALA A 49 4.42 -10.18 4.25
CA ALA A 49 4.53 -8.74 4.44
C ALA A 49 3.47 -8.15 5.40
N PRO A 50 3.45 -8.57 6.69
CA PRO A 50 2.38 -8.21 7.64
C PRO A 50 2.30 -6.71 7.99
N ARG A 51 3.33 -5.93 7.65
CA ARG A 51 3.40 -4.47 7.86
C ARG A 51 3.00 -3.66 6.63
N HIS A 52 2.74 -4.32 5.51
CA HIS A 52 2.43 -3.69 4.23
C HIS A 52 1.09 -4.17 3.67
N VAL A 53 0.70 -5.42 3.95
CA VAL A 53 -0.50 -6.05 3.41
C VAL A 53 -1.60 -6.15 4.46
N LEU A 54 -2.83 -5.84 4.04
CA LEU A 54 -4.04 -6.03 4.84
C LEU A 54 -5.17 -6.60 3.97
N TYR A 55 -6.25 -7.05 4.60
CA TYR A 55 -7.42 -7.64 3.92
C TYR A 55 -8.56 -6.64 3.85
N GLY A 56 -9.23 -6.55 2.71
CA GLY A 56 -10.33 -5.62 2.57
C GLY A 56 -11.28 -5.91 1.43
N GLY A 57 -12.26 -5.03 1.25
CA GLY A 57 -13.31 -5.20 0.24
C GLY A 57 -14.31 -6.29 0.60
N ALA A 58 -15.19 -6.61 -0.36
CA ALA A 58 -16.28 -7.57 -0.16
C ALA A 58 -15.78 -9.02 -0.01
N TYR A 59 -14.58 -9.31 -0.51
CA TYR A 59 -14.01 -10.66 -0.57
C TYR A 59 -12.77 -10.82 0.30
N LEU A 60 -12.44 -9.86 1.18
CA LEU A 60 -11.21 -9.85 1.99
C LEU A 60 -9.91 -9.91 1.15
N THR A 61 -9.96 -9.43 -0.08
CA THR A 61 -8.83 -9.26 -1.01
C THR A 61 -7.67 -8.52 -0.33
N GLU A 62 -6.45 -8.96 -0.63
CA GLU A 62 -5.23 -8.36 -0.12
C GLU A 62 -4.94 -7.01 -0.79
N TYR A 63 -4.50 -6.02 -0.02
CA TYR A 63 -4.12 -4.71 -0.50
C TYR A 63 -2.92 -4.14 0.27
N VAL A 64 -2.19 -3.21 -0.36
CA VAL A 64 -1.02 -2.55 0.23
C VAL A 64 -1.46 -1.31 1.00
N TYR A 65 -1.46 -1.40 2.33
CA TYR A 65 -1.84 -0.30 3.23
C TYR A 65 -0.66 0.58 3.66
N ARG A 66 0.57 0.16 3.34
CA ARG A 66 1.80 0.92 3.60
C ARG A 66 2.86 0.56 2.58
N GLN A 67 3.36 1.56 1.86
CA GLN A 67 4.45 1.39 0.89
C GLN A 67 5.77 1.04 1.59
N PRO A 68 6.68 0.27 0.97
CA PRO A 68 7.96 -0.07 1.56
C PRO A 68 8.90 1.15 1.56
N GLY A 69 9.66 1.33 2.63
CA GLY A 69 10.67 2.38 2.77
C GLY A 69 12.11 1.86 2.68
N THR A 70 12.30 0.56 2.52
CA THR A 70 13.63 -0.08 2.46
C THR A 70 13.68 -1.26 1.47
N PRO A 71 14.88 -1.70 1.06
CA PRO A 71 15.04 -2.91 0.24
C PRO A 71 14.49 -4.17 0.92
N ALA A 72 14.68 -4.30 2.24
CA ALA A 72 14.19 -5.45 2.99
C ALA A 72 12.65 -5.51 3.02
N GLU A 73 11.99 -4.35 3.15
CA GLU A 73 10.54 -4.24 3.08
C GLU A 73 10.02 -4.52 1.66
N THR A 74 10.73 -4.06 0.64
CA THR A 74 10.41 -4.36 -0.77
C THR A 74 10.47 -5.85 -1.06
N ALA A 75 11.53 -6.54 -0.59
CA ALA A 75 11.66 -7.98 -0.74
C ALA A 75 10.50 -8.75 -0.07
N ARG A 76 9.90 -8.24 1.01
CA ARG A 76 8.70 -8.85 1.60
C ARG A 76 7.48 -8.71 0.70
N LEU A 77 7.32 -7.59 0.00
CA LEU A 77 6.24 -7.41 -0.96
C LEU A 77 6.43 -8.25 -2.22
N VAL A 78 7.69 -8.47 -2.67
CA VAL A 78 8.01 -9.46 -3.71
C VAL A 78 7.55 -10.85 -3.26
N GLU A 79 7.96 -11.28 -2.06
CA GLU A 79 7.56 -12.59 -1.50
C GLU A 79 6.03 -12.72 -1.39
N ALA A 80 5.32 -11.63 -1.06
CA ALA A 80 3.86 -11.61 -1.03
C ALA A 80 3.26 -11.82 -2.44
N ALA A 81 3.78 -11.12 -3.44
CA ALA A 81 3.33 -11.24 -4.84
C ALA A 81 3.60 -12.64 -5.42
N GLU A 82 4.77 -13.23 -5.15
CA GLU A 82 5.11 -14.59 -5.60
C GLU A 82 4.20 -15.67 -5.02
N ARG A 83 3.65 -15.42 -3.83
CA ARG A 83 2.78 -16.38 -3.12
C ARG A 83 1.30 -16.13 -3.33
N ASP A 84 0.92 -15.12 -4.11
CA ASP A 84 -0.46 -14.89 -4.47
C ASP A 84 -0.87 -15.80 -5.64
N PRO A 85 -1.78 -16.77 -5.43
CA PRO A 85 -2.20 -17.69 -6.48
C PRO A 85 -2.91 -17.00 -7.65
N LEU A 86 -3.49 -15.81 -7.44
CA LEU A 86 -4.17 -15.04 -8.49
C LEU A 86 -3.28 -13.96 -9.12
N LEU A 87 -2.06 -13.77 -8.62
CA LEU A 87 -1.07 -12.85 -9.18
C LEU A 87 -1.59 -11.39 -9.27
N GLY A 88 -2.47 -11.00 -8.36
CA GLY A 88 -3.17 -9.71 -8.32
C GLY A 88 -2.37 -8.55 -7.69
N TYR A 89 -1.10 -8.77 -7.35
CA TYR A 89 -0.21 -7.70 -6.95
C TYR A 89 0.39 -6.98 -8.15
N GLY A 90 0.32 -5.66 -8.17
CA GLY A 90 0.96 -4.81 -9.18
C GLY A 90 2.06 -3.94 -8.59
N CYS A 91 2.98 -3.48 -9.45
CA CYS A 91 4.08 -2.56 -9.09
C CYS A 91 4.23 -1.35 -10.02
N ASP A 92 3.31 -1.16 -10.96
CA ASP A 92 3.31 -0.06 -11.94
C ASP A 92 2.58 1.19 -11.43
N GLY A 93 2.22 1.26 -10.14
CA GLY A 93 1.41 2.35 -9.57
C GLY A 93 2.02 3.73 -9.78
N ASP A 94 3.35 3.84 -9.80
CA ASP A 94 4.08 5.08 -10.08
C ASP A 94 3.86 5.64 -11.49
N ALA A 95 3.52 4.78 -12.45
CA ALA A 95 3.16 5.18 -13.81
C ALA A 95 1.66 5.50 -13.96
N ARG A 96 0.85 5.23 -12.93
CA ARG A 96 -0.62 5.28 -12.98
C ARG A 96 -1.22 6.33 -12.08
N TRP A 97 -0.64 6.54 -10.89
CA TRP A 97 -1.04 7.60 -9.99
C TRP A 97 -0.73 8.97 -10.62
N THR A 98 -1.71 9.86 -10.56
CA THR A 98 -1.51 11.28 -10.86
C THR A 98 -1.57 12.09 -9.56
N PRO A 99 -0.92 13.27 -9.48
CA PRO A 99 -1.01 14.11 -8.29
C PRO A 99 -2.45 14.42 -7.87
N ASP A 100 -3.35 14.65 -8.84
CA ASP A 100 -4.76 14.92 -8.56
C ASP A 100 -5.50 13.70 -7.99
N ALA A 101 -5.25 12.50 -8.52
CA ALA A 101 -5.84 11.27 -8.01
C ALA A 101 -5.34 10.93 -6.60
N VAL A 102 -4.07 11.23 -6.29
CA VAL A 102 -3.51 11.06 -4.95
C VAL A 102 -4.16 12.04 -3.95
N ARG A 103 -4.34 13.31 -4.33
CA ARG A 103 -5.07 14.30 -3.52
C ARG A 103 -6.53 13.91 -3.32
N GLU A 104 -7.18 13.38 -4.36
CA GLU A 104 -8.54 12.86 -4.26
C GLU A 104 -8.63 11.70 -3.28
N TRP A 105 -7.76 10.71 -3.41
CA TRP A 105 -7.67 9.61 -2.46
C TRP A 105 -7.47 10.11 -1.02
N TRP A 106 -6.60 11.10 -0.83
CA TRP A 106 -6.36 11.69 0.49
C TRP A 106 -7.60 12.40 1.06
N ARG A 107 -8.32 13.16 0.24
CA ARG A 107 -9.58 13.82 0.64
C ARG A 107 -10.62 12.79 1.07
N ASP A 108 -10.70 11.66 0.35
CA ASP A 108 -11.70 10.62 0.58
C ASP A 108 -11.30 9.57 1.63
N ARG A 109 -10.11 9.69 2.23
CA ARG A 109 -9.58 8.72 3.23
C ARG A 109 -10.51 8.50 4.43
N GLY A 110 -11.43 9.42 4.72
CA GLY A 110 -12.46 9.23 5.75
C GLY A 110 -13.28 7.95 5.53
N ARG A 111 -13.57 7.61 4.26
CA ARG A 111 -14.24 6.36 3.89
C ARG A 111 -13.43 5.12 4.29
N ILE A 112 -12.10 5.20 4.29
CA ILE A 112 -11.24 4.11 4.75
C ILE A 112 -11.40 3.92 6.26
N THR A 113 -11.36 5.01 7.02
CA THR A 113 -11.58 4.97 8.47
C THR A 113 -12.94 4.36 8.83
N GLU A 114 -14.00 4.75 8.11
CA GLU A 114 -15.34 4.18 8.27
C GLU A 114 -15.36 2.68 7.94
N TYR A 115 -14.74 2.27 6.83
CA TYR A 115 -14.62 0.87 6.47
C TYR A 115 -13.91 0.05 7.56
N LEU A 116 -12.78 0.55 8.07
CA LEU A 116 -12.00 -0.14 9.10
C LEU A 116 -12.75 -0.23 10.43
N SER A 117 -13.60 0.74 10.79
CA SER A 117 -14.34 0.71 12.04
C SER A 117 -15.64 -0.12 11.98
N ALA A 118 -16.17 -0.35 10.78
CA ALA A 118 -17.43 -1.06 10.57
C ALA A 118 -17.32 -2.60 10.66
N HIS A 119 -16.11 -3.16 10.71
CA HIS A 119 -15.89 -4.61 10.70
C HIS A 119 -15.33 -5.11 12.04
N ASP A 120 -15.76 -6.31 12.45
CA ASP A 120 -15.12 -7.04 13.53
C ASP A 120 -13.88 -7.78 13.01
N TRP A 121 -12.72 -7.15 13.17
CA TRP A 121 -11.46 -7.70 12.68
C TRP A 121 -10.89 -8.82 13.56
N ASP A 122 -11.39 -8.98 14.78
CA ASP A 122 -11.00 -10.11 15.64
C ASP A 122 -11.63 -11.41 15.13
N GLU A 123 -12.83 -11.35 14.53
CA GLU A 123 -13.45 -12.49 13.83
C GLU A 123 -12.66 -12.89 12.56
N VAL A 124 -12.16 -11.90 11.82
CA VAL A 124 -11.37 -12.11 10.59
C VAL A 124 -10.00 -12.76 10.91
N ASP A 125 -9.46 -12.50 12.10
CA ASP A 125 -8.14 -12.95 12.56
C ASP A 125 -8.11 -14.39 13.11
N TRP A 126 -9.01 -15.28 12.67
CA TRP A 126 -9.01 -16.68 13.11
C TRP A 126 -7.70 -17.43 12.78
N ALA A 127 -6.96 -16.98 11.77
CA ALA A 127 -5.63 -17.49 11.41
C ALA A 127 -4.49 -16.92 12.29
N ARG A 128 -4.82 -16.05 13.27
CA ARG A 128 -3.89 -15.45 14.24
C ARG A 128 -2.70 -14.74 13.60
N GLN A 129 -2.94 -14.05 12.49
CA GLN A 129 -1.91 -13.25 11.84
C GLN A 129 -1.79 -11.86 12.51
N GLY A 130 -2.73 -11.47 13.37
CA GLY A 130 -2.74 -10.17 14.04
C GLY A 130 -3.44 -9.09 13.22
N VAL A 131 -4.46 -9.46 12.44
CA VAL A 131 -5.18 -8.56 11.53
C VAL A 131 -5.77 -7.37 12.29
N ALA A 132 -6.46 -7.62 13.41
CA ALA A 132 -7.06 -6.56 14.22
C ALA A 132 -6.03 -5.55 14.75
N ALA A 133 -4.82 -6.02 15.10
CA ALA A 133 -3.73 -5.14 15.51
C ALA A 133 -3.22 -4.28 14.35
N ALA A 134 -3.08 -4.85 13.15
CA ALA A 134 -2.67 -4.10 11.96
C ALA A 134 -3.73 -3.11 11.48
N VAL A 135 -5.03 -3.41 11.65
CA VAL A 135 -6.10 -2.45 11.37
C VAL A 135 -6.00 -1.23 12.29
N ARG A 136 -5.74 -1.45 13.59
CA ARG A 136 -5.52 -0.36 14.55
C ARG A 136 -4.27 0.45 14.20
N ASP A 137 -3.19 -0.21 13.78
CA ASP A 137 -1.98 0.46 13.27
C ASP A 137 -2.30 1.29 12.03
N TYR A 138 -3.07 0.75 11.07
CA TYR A 138 -3.45 1.49 9.86
C TYR A 138 -4.33 2.70 10.17
N ALA A 139 -5.32 2.55 11.05
CA ALA A 139 -6.16 3.67 11.50
C ALA A 139 -5.32 4.78 12.17
N SER A 140 -4.35 4.40 13.01
CA SER A 140 -3.40 5.34 13.62
C SER A 140 -2.52 6.03 12.57
N TYR A 141 -2.04 5.26 11.59
CA TYR A 141 -1.21 5.76 10.49
C TYR A 141 -1.95 6.76 9.61
N LEU A 142 -3.21 6.46 9.24
CA LEU A 142 -4.13 7.36 8.52
C LEU A 142 -4.34 8.70 9.25
N ALA A 143 -4.42 8.67 10.58
CA ALA A 143 -4.62 9.85 11.41
C ALA A 143 -3.33 10.65 11.67
N GLY A 144 -2.16 10.07 11.39
CA GLY A 144 -0.86 10.65 11.73
C GLY A 144 0.13 10.59 10.56
N GLY A 145 1.01 9.60 10.58
CA GLY A 145 2.21 9.55 9.74
C GLY A 145 1.94 9.59 8.23
N LEU A 146 0.80 9.05 7.77
CA LEU A 146 0.54 8.86 6.35
C LEU A 146 0.51 10.18 5.57
N ALA A 147 0.07 11.28 6.19
CA ALA A 147 0.06 12.59 5.53
C ALA A 147 1.46 12.99 5.03
N THR A 148 2.51 12.68 5.79
CA THR A 148 3.88 13.02 5.42
C THR A 148 4.34 12.16 4.24
N ASP A 149 4.06 10.86 4.30
CA ASP A 149 4.50 9.91 3.27
C ASP A 149 3.79 10.16 1.94
N VAL A 150 2.49 10.46 1.95
CA VAL A 150 1.75 10.83 0.73
C VAL A 150 2.27 12.13 0.13
N ARG A 151 2.67 13.11 0.96
CA ARG A 151 3.26 14.36 0.46
C ARG A 151 4.65 14.18 -0.13
N ILE A 152 5.46 13.29 0.46
CA ILE A 152 6.76 12.89 -0.12
C ILE A 152 6.54 12.22 -1.47
N TYR A 153 5.54 11.33 -1.56
CA TYR A 153 5.19 10.67 -2.82
C TYR A 153 4.68 11.65 -3.88
N LEU A 154 3.82 12.61 -3.51
CA LEU A 154 3.37 13.69 -4.39
C LEU A 154 4.54 14.49 -4.94
N HIS A 155 5.51 14.85 -4.09
CA HIS A 155 6.70 15.56 -4.54
C HIS A 155 7.47 14.74 -5.58
N TRP A 156 7.62 13.43 -5.35
CA TRP A 156 8.26 12.54 -6.31
C TRP A 156 7.50 12.45 -7.64
N LEU A 157 6.17 12.37 -7.61
CA LEU A 157 5.35 12.37 -8.82
C LEU A 157 5.45 13.68 -9.61
N GLU A 158 5.55 14.82 -8.93
CA GLU A 158 5.61 16.15 -9.56
C GLU A 158 7.01 16.48 -10.09
N GLU A 159 8.06 16.12 -9.35
CA GLU A 159 9.44 16.56 -9.61
C GLU A 159 10.35 15.45 -10.17
N GLY A 160 9.91 14.19 -10.13
CA GLY A 160 10.71 13.02 -10.54
C GLY A 160 11.91 12.72 -9.63
N ARG A 161 11.91 13.26 -8.39
CA ARG A 161 13.00 13.09 -7.41
C ARG A 161 12.48 13.14 -5.98
N SER A 162 13.24 12.60 -5.03
CA SER A 162 12.95 12.80 -3.61
C SER A 162 13.11 14.28 -3.21
N PRO A 163 12.30 14.78 -2.26
CA PRO A 163 12.50 16.10 -1.68
C PRO A 163 13.84 16.20 -0.94
N ALA A 164 14.48 17.37 -1.00
CA ALA A 164 15.68 17.68 -0.24
C ALA A 164 15.35 18.02 1.23
N ALA A 165 16.36 17.98 2.09
CA ALA A 165 16.18 18.34 3.50
C ALA A 165 15.72 19.80 3.64
N GLY A 166 14.56 20.00 4.27
CA GLY A 166 13.97 21.32 4.47
C GLY A 166 13.18 21.87 3.27
N GLU A 167 13.09 21.12 2.18
CA GLU A 167 12.24 21.46 1.04
C GLU A 167 10.76 21.41 1.43
N ARG A 168 9.97 22.36 0.93
CA ARG A 168 8.54 22.40 1.19
C ARG A 168 7.85 21.28 0.40
N LEU A 169 7.12 20.42 1.09
CA LEU A 169 6.33 19.38 0.46
C LEU A 169 5.02 19.93 -0.14
N PRO A 170 4.52 19.37 -1.25
CA PRO A 170 3.23 19.71 -1.83
C PRO A 170 2.08 19.59 -0.81
N ASP A 171 1.03 20.37 -1.00
CA ASP A 171 -0.17 20.31 -0.16
C ASP A 171 -1.11 19.18 -0.64
N LEU A 172 -1.84 18.58 0.32
CA LEU A 172 -2.78 17.47 0.11
C LEU A 172 -4.22 17.95 -0.15
#